data_AF-A0A528AIV1-F1
#
_entry.id   AF-A0A528AIV1-F1
#
_cell.length_a   1.000
_cell.length_b   1.000
_cell.length_c   1.000
_cell.angle_alpha   90.00
_cell.angle_beta   90.00
_cell.angle_gamma   90.00
#
_symmetry.space_group_name_H-M   'P 1'
#
loop_
_entity.id
_entity.type
_entity.pdbx_description
1 polymer ?
#
loop_
_entity_poly.entity_id
_entity_poly.type
_entity_poly.pdbx_seq_one_letter_code
_entity_poly.pdbx_strand_id
1 'polypeptide(L)' 'TRSQEQDYTHKKQTGGTGQFARVKILFEPNPESSEFLFESKIVGGAVPKEYIPGVEKGINSVMTSGPFAG' A
#
# COMPACT_ATOMS: atom_id res chain seq x y z
N THR A 1 2.56 10.04 18.43
CA THR A 1 2.93 9.23 17.24
C THR A 1 2.38 7.84 17.45
N ARG A 2 1.30 7.47 16.74
CA ARG A 2 0.64 6.15 16.86
C ARG A 2 0.80 5.41 15.55
N SER A 3 1.02 4.11 15.63
CA SER A 3 0.88 3.21 14.49
C SER A 3 -0.58 3.19 14.03
N GLN A 4 -0.79 3.16 12.71
CA GLN A 4 -2.12 3.19 12.11
C GLN A 4 -2.23 2.05 11.08
N GLU A 5 -3.16 1.13 11.33
CA GLU A 5 -3.49 0.08 10.35
C GLU A 5 -4.58 0.58 9.42
N GLN A 6 -4.29 0.56 8.12
CA GLN A 6 -5.22 0.91 7.05
C GLN A 6 -5.57 -0.36 6.26
N ASP A 7 -6.84 -0.74 6.27
CA ASP A 7 -7.40 -1.72 5.33
C ASP A 7 -7.95 -0.97 4.11
N TYR A 8 -7.45 -1.31 2.93
CA TYR A 8 -7.92 -0.75 1.67
C TYR A 8 -8.35 -1.88 0.73
N THR A 9 -9.60 -1.82 0.28
CA THR A 9 -10.16 -2.77 -0.68
C THR A 9 -10.50 -2.04 -1.98
N HIS A 10 -9.73 -2.31 -3.02
CA HIS A 10 -10.02 -1.89 -4.38
C HIS A 10 -10.96 -2.90 -5.06
N LYS A 11 -12.15 -2.44 -5.44
CA LYS A 11 -13.11 -3.20 -6.23
C LYS A 11 -13.48 -2.39 -7.45
N LYS A 12 -12.98 -2.79 -8.62
CA LYS A 12 -13.38 -2.20 -9.90
C LYS A 12 -13.97 -3.28 -10.79
N GLN A 13 -15.27 -3.21 -10.98
CA GLN A 13 -16.04 -4.02 -11.91
C GLN A 13 -16.49 -3.11 -13.05
N THR A 14 -15.78 -3.15 -14.18
CA THR A 14 -16.19 -2.45 -15.41
C THR A 14 -16.32 -3.49 -16.52
N GLY A 15 -17.53 -4.00 -16.73
CA GLY A 15 -17.96 -4.71 -17.94
C GLY A 15 -17.11 -5.90 -18.45
N GLY A 16 -16.27 -6.52 -17.61
CA GLY A 16 -15.33 -7.59 -17.98
C GLY A 16 -14.65 -8.19 -16.73
N THR A 17 -13.45 -8.79 -16.87
CA THR A 17 -12.70 -9.38 -15.73
C THR A 17 -12.53 -8.35 -14.61
N GLY A 18 -13.23 -8.57 -13.49
CA GLY A 18 -13.19 -7.66 -12.35
C GLY A 18 -11.82 -7.57 -11.73
N GLN A 19 -11.41 -6.36 -11.35
CA GLN A 19 -10.23 -6.14 -10.53
C GLN A 19 -10.66 -6.08 -9.07
N PHE A 20 -10.16 -7.04 -8.29
CA PHE A 20 -10.31 -7.06 -6.83
C PHE A 20 -8.91 -7.09 -6.21
N ALA A 21 -8.61 -6.14 -5.35
CA ALA A 21 -7.41 -6.15 -4.53
C ALA A 21 -7.77 -5.69 -3.13
N ARG A 22 -7.29 -6.40 -2.11
CA ARG A 22 -7.37 -5.95 -0.71
C ARG A 22 -5.98 -5.93 -0.13
N VAL A 23 -5.57 -4.78 0.37
CA VAL A 23 -4.28 -4.57 1.00
C VAL A 23 -4.48 -4.06 2.42
N LYS A 24 -3.71 -4.59 3.36
CA LYS A 24 -3.58 -4.04 4.70
C LYS A 24 -2.20 -3.44 4.82
N ILE A 25 -2.15 -2.18 5.24
CA ILE A 25 -0.92 -1.41 5.36
C ILE A 25 -0.83 -0.93 6.80
N LEU A 26 0.28 -1.21 7.46
CA LEU A 26 0.59 -0.65 8.77
C LEU A 26 1.52 0.54 8.56
N PHE A 27 1.05 1.72 8.91
CA PHE A 27 1.85 2.94 8.92
C PHE A 27 2.40 3.16 10.32
N GLU A 28 3.73 3.17 10.45
CA GLU A 28 4.41 3.50 11.69
C GLU A 28 5.31 4.71 11.46
N PRO A 29 5.24 5.74 12.33
CA PRO A 29 6.11 6.89 12.22
C PRO A 29 7.54 6.44 12.53
N ASN A 30 8.47 6.62 11.60
CA ASN A 30 9.88 6.38 11.83
C ASN A 30 10.55 7.67 12.31
N PRO A 31 10.92 7.79 13.61
CA PRO A 31 11.49 9.02 14.16
C PRO A 31 12.98 9.19 13.81
N GLU A 32 13.66 8.14 13.33
CA GLU A 32 15.11 8.14 13.12
C GLU A 32 15.53 8.38 11.66
N SER A 33 14.61 8.29 10.70
CA SER A 33 14.92 8.50 9.29
C SER A 33 13.72 9.08 8.54
N SER A 34 13.95 10.15 7.77
CA SER A 34 12.98 10.72 6.82
C SER A 34 12.73 9.83 5.60
N GLU A 35 13.38 8.67 5.51
CA GLU A 35 13.23 7.73 4.42
C GLU A 35 12.05 6.77 4.67
N PHE A 36 11.23 6.59 3.65
CA PHE A 36 10.12 5.64 3.66
C PHE A 36 10.66 4.21 3.56
N LEU A 37 10.38 3.39 4.56
CA LEU A 37 10.67 1.96 4.57
C LEU A 37 9.39 1.17 4.28
N PHE A 38 9.44 0.35 3.23
CA PHE A 38 8.38 -0.60 2.90
C PHE A 38 8.83 -2.02 3.28
N GLU A 39 8.14 -2.63 4.24
CA GLU A 39 8.35 -4.03 4.61
C GLU A 39 7.12 -4.88 4.26
N SER A 40 7.33 -5.96 3.51
CA SER A 40 6.25 -6.85 3.10
C SER A 40 6.09 -8.02 4.09
N LYS A 41 5.17 -7.88 5.04
CA LYS A 41 4.84 -8.94 6.04
C LYS A 41 3.66 -9.82 5.61
N ILE A 42 3.65 -10.26 4.35
CA ILE A 42 2.54 -11.06 3.79
C ILE A 42 2.61 -12.49 4.33
N VAL A 43 1.60 -12.87 5.12
CA VAL A 43 1.45 -14.22 5.66
C VAL A 43 0.57 -15.06 4.74
N GLY A 44 0.96 -16.32 4.48
CA GLY A 44 0.10 -17.31 3.82
C GLY A 44 -0.13 -17.10 2.31
N GLY A 45 0.66 -16.27 1.64
CA GLY A 45 0.52 -16.03 0.20
C GLY A 45 -0.75 -15.26 -0.18
N ALA A 46 -1.36 -14.53 0.78
CA ALA A 46 -2.57 -13.73 0.56
C ALA A 46 -2.43 -12.68 -0.54
N VAL A 47 -1.20 -12.25 -0.83
CA VAL A 47 -0.85 -11.39 -1.96
C VAL A 47 0.29 -12.05 -2.75
N PRO A 48 0.12 -12.28 -4.07
CA PRO A 48 1.19 -12.82 -4.89
C PRO A 48 2.39 -11.86 -4.92
N LYS A 49 3.62 -12.41 -4.86
CA LYS A 49 4.85 -11.61 -4.80
C LYS A 49 5.04 -10.70 -6.02
N GLU A 50 4.44 -11.05 -7.15
CA GLU A 50 4.44 -10.27 -8.39
C GLU A 50 3.72 -8.92 -8.25
N TYR A 51 2.74 -8.82 -7.33
CA TYR A 51 2.02 -7.56 -7.09
C TYR A 51 2.68 -6.68 -6.02
N ILE A 52 3.59 -7.21 -5.20
CA ILE A 52 4.33 -6.44 -4.18
C ILE A 52 5.03 -5.20 -4.77
N PRO A 53 5.84 -5.31 -5.85
CA PRO A 53 6.47 -4.13 -6.43
C PRO A 53 5.46 -3.15 -7.05
N GLY A 54 4.28 -3.62 -7.47
CA GLY A 54 3.20 -2.77 -7.93
C GLY A 54 2.57 -1.95 -6.80
N VAL A 55 2.34 -2.58 -5.65
CA VAL A 55 1.81 -1.92 -4.45
C VAL A 55 2.82 -0.92 -3.89
N GLU A 56 4.10 -1.28 -3.79
CA GLU A 56 5.17 -0.37 -3.33
C GLU A 56 5.28 0.87 -4.22
N LYS A 57 5.32 0.69 -5.55
CA LYS A 57 5.32 1.81 -6.50
C LYS A 57 4.07 2.67 -6.38
N GLY A 58 2.90 2.07 -6.18
CA GLY A 58 1.65 2.80 -5.97
C GLY A 58 1.70 3.66 -4.72
N ILE A 59 2.19 3.10 -3.61
CA ILE A 59 2.36 3.81 -2.34
C ILE A 59 3.40 4.94 -2.46
N ASN A 60 4.54 4.67 -3.11
CA ASN A 60 5.59 5.67 -3.34
C ASN A 60 5.09 6.82 -4.25
N SER A 61 4.32 6.49 -5.29
CA SER A 61 3.67 7.48 -6.16
C SER A 61 2.66 8.34 -5.39
N VAL A 62 1.84 7.74 -4.52
CA VAL A 62 0.88 8.49 -3.67
C VAL A 62 1.57 9.33 -2.61
N MET A 63 2.70 8.88 -2.04
CA MET A 63 3.50 9.70 -1.12
C MET A 63 4.19 10.86 -1.82
N THR A 64 4.73 10.63 -3.03
CA THR A 64 5.34 11.68 -3.86
C THR A 64 4.27 12.67 -4.35
N SER A 65 3.08 12.18 -4.65
CA SER A 65 1.93 12.95 -5.16
C SER A 65 0.93 13.32 -4.06
N GLY A 66 1.36 13.43 -2.80
CA GLY A 66 0.49 13.50 -1.63
C GLY A 66 -0.60 14.59 -1.69
N PRO A 67 -1.66 14.48 -0.88
CA PRO A 67 -2.75 15.46 -0.80
C PRO A 67 -2.32 16.84 -0.25
N PHE A 68 -1.05 16.99 0.12
CA PHE A 68 -0.42 18.23 0.53
C PHE A 68 0.79 18.48 -0.39
N ALA A 69 0.69 19.54 -1.20
CA ALA A 69 1.68 20.07 -2.15
C ALA A 69 1.65 19.50 -3.58
N GLY A 70 0.58 19.83 -4.31
CA GLY A 70 0.76 20.58 -5.55
C GLY A 70 0.96 22.06 -5.23
#